data_AF-A0A1S1MD60-F1
#
_entry.id   AF-A0A1S1MD60-F1
#
_cell.length_a   1.000
_cell.length_b   1.000
_cell.length_c   1.000
_cell.angle_alpha   90.00
_cell.angle_beta   90.00
_cell.angle_gamma   90.00
#
_symmetry.space_group_name_H-M   'P 1'
#
loop_
_entity.id
_entity.type
_entity.pdbx_description
1 polymer ?
#
loop_
_entity_poly.entity_id
_entity_poly.type
_entity_poly.pdbx_seq_one_letter_code
_entity_poly.pdbx_strand_id
1 'polypeptide(L)' 'MTTQASPVELGGTSHADVLSGRLHVSKGAARCRIADADRLATRRAATGEVLAPVLPRTAAAFERGEIGGEHVRIVRQF' A
#
# COMPACT_ATOMS: atom_id res chain seq x y z
N MET A 1 -5.45 17.56 -0.34
CA MET A 1 -4.56 17.44 0.83
C MET A 1 -4.43 15.96 1.18
N THR A 2 -3.22 15.38 1.15
CA THR A 2 -2.98 14.04 1.69
C THR A 2 -2.68 14.19 3.17
N THR A 3 -3.66 13.91 4.03
CA THR A 3 -3.44 13.89 5.49
C THR A 3 -2.78 12.56 5.88
N GLN A 4 -1.89 12.58 6.87
CA GLN A 4 -1.32 11.39 7.49
C GLN A 4 -1.81 11.32 8.93
N ALA A 5 -2.01 10.11 9.44
CA ALA A 5 -2.42 9.89 10.83
C ALA A 5 -1.77 8.59 11.31
N SER A 6 -1.27 8.63 12.54
CA SER A 6 -0.73 7.46 13.22
C SER A 6 -1.84 6.45 13.55
N PRO A 7 -1.51 5.17 13.78
CA PRO A 7 -2.51 4.18 14.18
C PRO A 7 -3.27 4.55 15.45
N VAL A 8 -2.58 5.19 16.40
CA VAL A 8 -3.16 5.61 17.69
C VAL A 8 -4.21 6.70 17.51
N GLU A 9 -3.92 7.72 16.70
CA GLU A 9 -4.90 8.76 16.33
C GLU A 9 -6.11 8.16 15.59
N LEU A 10 -5.91 7.03 14.91
CA LEU A 10 -6.95 6.30 14.20
C LEU A 10 -7.69 5.27 15.07
N GLY A 11 -7.34 5.14 16.36
CA GLY A 11 -7.98 4.25 17.33
C GLY A 11 -7.52 2.79 17.27
N GLY A 12 -6.33 2.50 16.73
CA GLY A 12 -5.78 1.15 16.63
C GLY A 12 -4.34 1.03 17.10
N THR A 13 -3.91 -0.22 17.28
CA THR A 13 -2.55 -0.53 17.78
C THR A 13 -1.49 -0.58 16.67
N SER A 14 -1.93 -0.67 15.42
CA SER A 14 -1.09 -0.64 14.21
C SER A 14 -1.92 -0.27 12.98
N HIS A 15 -1.29 0.17 11.88
CA HIS A 15 -2.01 0.46 10.64
C HIS A 15 -2.78 -0.77 10.12
N ALA A 16 -2.21 -1.98 10.29
CA ALA A 16 -2.87 -3.22 9.91
C ALA A 16 -4.11 -3.52 10.78
N ASP A 17 -4.07 -3.17 12.07
CA ASP A 17 -5.21 -3.29 13.00
C ASP A 17 -6.34 -2.34 12.60
N VAL A 18 -6.00 -1.08 12.34
CA VAL A 18 -6.94 -0.06 11.85
C VAL A 18 -7.60 -0.49 10.55
N LEU A 19 -6.81 -0.94 9.57
CA LEU A 19 -7.32 -1.39 8.27
C LEU A 19 -8.14 -2.67 8.39
N SER A 20 -7.72 -3.61 9.25
CA SER A 20 -8.46 -4.85 9.50
C SER A 20 -9.86 -4.56 10.05
N GLY A 21 -9.96 -3.67 11.05
CA GLY A 21 -11.25 -3.26 11.62
C GLY A 21 -12.12 -2.47 10.64
N ARG A 22 -11.55 -1.49 9.92
CA ARG A 22 -12.33 -0.64 9.01
C ARG A 22 -12.77 -1.33 7.72
N LEU A 23 -11.93 -2.20 7.17
CA LEU A 23 -12.19 -2.88 5.90
C LEU A 23 -12.76 -4.29 6.08
N HIS A 24 -12.94 -4.76 7.32
CA HIS A 24 -13.39 -6.12 7.64
C HIS A 24 -12.56 -7.23 6.97
N VAL A 25 -11.23 -7.06 6.97
CA VAL A 25 -10.28 -8.03 6.41
C VAL A 25 -9.38 -8.59 7.51
N SER A 26 -8.75 -9.74 7.27
CA SER A 26 -7.75 -10.26 8.21
C SER A 26 -6.57 -9.29 8.36
N LYS A 27 -5.91 -9.30 9.52
CA LYS A 27 -4.67 -8.53 9.75
C LYS A 27 -3.58 -8.90 8.74
N GLY A 28 -3.53 -10.15 8.28
CA GLY A 28 -2.62 -10.58 7.22
C GLY A 28 -2.90 -9.86 5.90
N ALA A 29 -4.17 -9.84 5.48
CA ALA A 29 -4.58 -9.16 4.24
C ALA A 29 -4.42 -7.63 4.33
N ALA A 30 -4.56 -7.04 5.52
CA ALA A 30 -4.25 -5.63 5.75
C ALA A 30 -2.74 -5.34 5.60
N ARG A 31 -1.87 -6.20 6.16
CA ARG A 31 -0.42 -6.07 5.99
C ARG A 31 0.01 -6.23 4.53
N CYS A 32 -0.56 -7.18 3.80
CA CYS A 32 -0.28 -7.34 2.37
C CYS A 32 -0.59 -6.05 1.61
N ARG A 33 -1.77 -5.44 1.84
CA ARG A 33 -2.15 -4.16 1.21
C ARG A 33 -1.16 -3.02 1.52
N ILE A 34 -0.72 -2.89 2.77
CA ILE A 34 0.29 -1.89 3.15
C ILE A 34 1.59 -2.15 2.37
N ALA A 35 2.05 -3.40 2.38
CA ALA A 35 3.31 -3.77 1.74
C ALA A 35 3.26 -3.64 0.20
N ASP A 36 2.09 -3.83 -0.40
CA ASP A 36 1.88 -3.60 -1.83
C ASP A 36 1.84 -2.10 -2.13
N ALA A 37 1.18 -1.29 -1.30
CA ALA A 37 1.16 0.16 -1.43
C ALA A 37 2.58 0.76 -1.38
N ASP A 38 3.48 0.24 -0.54
CA ASP A 38 4.88 0.70 -0.49
C ASP A 38 5.60 0.60 -1.84
N ARG A 39 5.17 -0.31 -2.72
CA ARG A 39 5.80 -0.56 -4.03
C ARG A 39 5.01 0.02 -5.19
N LEU A 40 3.69 0.02 -5.08
CA LEU A 40 2.78 0.33 -6.18
C LEU A 40 2.17 1.72 -6.08
N ALA A 41 2.11 2.32 -4.89
CA ALA A 41 1.56 3.65 -4.73
C ALA A 41 2.55 4.73 -5.21
N THR A 42 1.98 5.86 -5.63
CA THR A 42 2.74 7.08 -5.92
C THR A 42 3.44 7.57 -4.64
N ARG A 43 4.68 8.05 -4.79
CA ARG A 43 5.53 8.48 -3.67
C ARG A 43 5.74 9.99 -3.68
N ARG A 44 6.34 10.52 -2.61
CA ARG A 44 6.73 11.93 -2.53
C ARG A 44 8.21 12.05 -2.21
N ALA A 45 8.90 12.95 -2.90
CA ALA A 45 10.26 13.36 -2.56
C ALA A 45 10.26 14.19 -1.28
N ALA A 46 11.43 14.37 -0.66
CA ALA A 46 11.60 15.27 0.48
C ALA A 46 11.21 16.73 0.15
N THR A 47 11.35 17.12 -1.12
CA THR A 47 10.93 18.43 -1.65
C THR A 47 9.43 18.52 -1.94
N GLY A 48 8.67 17.43 -1.77
CA GLY A 48 7.23 17.36 -1.99
C GLY A 48 6.79 16.95 -3.40
N GLU A 49 7.73 16.84 -4.34
CA GLU A 49 7.48 16.38 -5.71
C GLU A 49 6.88 14.97 -5.73
N VAL A 50 5.95 14.77 -6.65
CA VAL A 50 5.31 13.47 -6.86
C VAL A 50 6.25 12.57 -7.65
N LEU A 51 6.62 11.43 -7.07
CA LEU A 51 7.50 10.44 -7.66
C LEU A 51 6.69 9.23 -8.11
N ALA A 52 7.11 8.62 -9.22
CA ALA A 52 6.55 7.37 -9.69
C ALA A 52 6.64 6.26 -8.62
N PRO A 53 5.75 5.26 -8.68
CA PRO A 53 5.85 4.05 -7.86
C PRO A 53 7.24 3.41 -7.97
N VAL A 54 7.61 2.60 -6.97
CA VAL A 54 8.87 1.83 -7.01
C VAL A 54 8.88 0.90 -8.22
N LEU A 55 7.72 0.30 -8.52
CA LEU A 55 7.51 -0.61 -9.65
C LEU A 55 6.48 -0.03 -10.62
N PRO A 56 6.84 0.96 -11.46
CA PRO A 56 5.86 1.72 -12.25
C PRO A 56 5.10 0.86 -13.27
N ARG A 57 5.76 -0.12 -13.90
CA ARG A 57 5.08 -1.04 -14.83
C ARG A 57 4.13 -1.99 -14.11
N THR A 58 4.55 -2.51 -12.96
CA THR A 58 3.74 -3.40 -12.13
C THR A 58 2.53 -2.65 -11.55
N ALA A 59 2.72 -1.41 -11.10
CA ALA A 59 1.63 -0.55 -10.64
C ALA A 59 0.60 -0.34 -11.75
N ALA A 60 1.04 0.03 -12.96
CA ALA A 60 0.14 0.21 -14.09
C ALA A 60 -0.63 -1.07 -14.47
N ALA A 61 0.01 -2.24 -14.44
CA ALA A 61 -0.67 -3.51 -14.70
C ALA A 61 -1.66 -3.89 -13.58
N PHE A 62 -1.32 -3.61 -12.32
CA PHE A 62 -2.18 -3.84 -11.18
C PHE A 62 -3.43 -2.95 -11.20
N GLU A 63 -3.27 -1.66 -11.54
CA GLU A 63 -4.39 -0.71 -11.70
C GLU A 63 -5.35 -1.10 -12.83
N ARG A 64 -4.82 -1.67 -13.93
CA ARG A 64 -5.64 -2.22 -15.02
C ARG A 64 -6.30 -3.56 -14.69
N GLY A 65 -5.98 -4.16 -13.53
CA GLY A 65 -6.49 -5.48 -13.12
C GLY A 65 -5.88 -6.66 -13.86
N GLU A 66 -4.79 -6.46 -14.60
CA GLU A 66 -4.09 -7.52 -15.34
C GLU A 66 -3.33 -8.47 -14.40
N ILE A 67 -2.93 -7.97 -13.23
CA ILE A 67 -2.22 -8.73 -12.21
C ILE A 67 -2.82 -8.49 -10.82
N GLY A 68 -2.99 -9.57 -10.05
CA GLY A 68 -3.36 -9.51 -8.64
C GLY A 68 -2.18 -9.50 -7.66
N GLY A 69 -2.49 -9.46 -6.35
CA GLY A 69 -1.49 -9.36 -5.28
C GLY A 69 -0.47 -10.51 -5.23
N GLU A 70 -0.83 -11.70 -5.70
CA GLU A 70 0.12 -12.82 -5.77
C GLU A 70 1.26 -12.57 -6.77
N HIS A 71 0.94 -12.00 -7.95
CA HIS A 71 1.97 -11.60 -8.91
C HIS A 71 2.86 -10.49 -8.34
N VAL A 72 2.27 -9.52 -7.64
CA VAL A 72 3.02 -8.44 -6.98
C VAL A 72 4.00 -9.03 -5.96
N ARG A 73 3.58 -10.02 -5.17
CA ARG A 73 4.42 -10.72 -4.19
C ARG A 73 5.62 -11.42 -4.83
N ILE A 74 5.44 -11.99 -6.03
CA ILE A 74 6.53 -12.62 -6.80
C ILE A 74 7.47 -11.55 -7.37
N VAL A 75 6.92 -10.52 -8.02
CA VAL A 75 7.72 -9.44 -8.62
C VAL A 75 8.63 -8.76 -7.58
N ARG A 76 8.14 -8.60 -6.35
CA ARG A 76 8.90 -7.99 -5.24
C ARG A 76 10.13 -8.78 -4.77
N GLN A 77 10.31 -10.03 -5.23
CA GLN A 77 11.45 -10.87 -4.87
C GLN A 77 12.66 -10.68 -5.79
N PHE A 78 12.50 -9.94 -6.89
CA PHE A 78 13.55 -9.55 -7.83
C PHE A 78 13.91 -8.07 -7.65
#